data_AF-A0A4R6YJX6-F1
#
_entry.id   AF-A0A4R6YJX6-F1
#
_cell.length_a   1.000
_cell.length_b   1.000
_cell.length_c   1.000
_cell.angle_alpha   90.00
_cell.angle_beta   90.00
_cell.angle_gamma   90.00
#
_symmetry.space_group_name_H-M   'P 1'
#
loop_
_entity.id
_entity.type
_entity.pdbx_description
1 polymer ?
#
loop_
_entity_poly.entity_id
_entity_poly.type
_entity_poly.pdbx_seq_one_letter_code
_entity_poly.pdbx_strand_id
1 'polypeptide(L)'
;MARASDRKVASGFRKDPVLQQKSPKTPASGHDKLMIGQSSAGIWLAHAILILGVVIVAFPIYYTFVASTHSLQTILRPPLPLLPGPEFWTNYSQALTGGGTRIGGVGVVTLLVNTTVMALGIAIGKIVISILSAYAIVFFRFPFRMTFFWVIFITLMLPVEVRILPTYKVMVDLGLIDTYAGLIVPLIASATATLLFRQFFMTIPGELVEAARVDGAGPWRFFFDILLPLSRTNIAALFVILFIYGWTQYLWPLLVTNSNDMNTIVIALRKMISFADADTQWHLVMVTSILAIIPPIVVVVAMQRWFVKGLVESEK
;
A
#
# COMPACT_ATOMS: atom_id res chain seq x y z
N MET A 1 -19.93 -109.08 18.15
CA MET A 1 -19.12 -109.99 19.00
C MET A 1 -17.68 -109.49 18.97
N ALA A 2 -17.04 -109.34 20.14
CA ALA A 2 -15.63 -108.95 20.39
C ALA A 2 -15.23 -107.47 20.17
N ARG A 3 -15.03 -106.66 21.24
CA ARG A 3 -13.79 -106.41 22.05
C ARG A 3 -12.87 -105.37 21.38
N ALA A 4 -12.80 -104.13 21.85
CA ALA A 4 -12.05 -103.61 23.02
C ALA A 4 -10.51 -103.59 22.84
N SER A 5 -9.90 -102.40 22.73
CA SER A 5 -8.89 -101.92 23.69
C SER A 5 -8.41 -100.48 23.39
N ASP A 6 -8.30 -99.70 24.46
CA ASP A 6 -7.77 -98.35 24.60
C ASP A 6 -6.33 -98.10 24.10
N ARG A 7 -6.07 -96.86 23.66
CA ARG A 7 -5.11 -95.89 24.25
C ARG A 7 -5.14 -94.59 23.43
N LYS A 8 -5.82 -93.54 23.91
CA LYS A 8 -5.23 -92.36 24.57
C LYS A 8 -3.88 -91.91 23.97
N VAL A 9 -3.80 -90.74 23.33
CA VAL A 9 -3.50 -89.44 23.96
C VAL A 9 -3.39 -88.34 22.89
N ALA A 10 -4.16 -87.27 23.12
CA ALA A 10 -3.94 -85.85 22.82
C ALA A 10 -3.39 -85.40 21.46
N SER A 11 -4.22 -84.67 20.72
CA SER A 11 -4.19 -83.19 20.64
C SER A 11 -4.89 -82.83 19.32
N GLY A 12 -6.08 -82.25 19.31
CA GLY A 12 -6.31 -80.90 19.79
C GLY A 12 -6.69 -80.02 18.60
N PHE A 13 -7.91 -80.23 18.11
CA PHE A 13 -8.76 -79.31 17.34
C PHE A 13 -8.19 -78.58 16.11
N ARG A 14 -8.56 -79.14 14.95
CA ARG A 14 -8.78 -78.44 13.68
C ARG A 14 -9.74 -77.26 13.90
N LYS A 15 -9.27 -76.03 13.66
CA LYS A 15 -10.10 -74.85 13.46
C LYS A 15 -9.88 -74.35 12.04
N ASP A 16 -10.96 -73.98 11.38
CA ASP A 16 -11.02 -73.46 10.02
C ASP A 16 -10.05 -72.27 9.82
N PRO A 17 -9.54 -72.05 8.59
CA PRO A 17 -8.68 -70.89 8.31
C PRO A 17 -9.52 -69.60 8.33
N VAL A 18 -9.60 -69.01 9.52
CA VAL A 18 -10.04 -67.64 9.74
C VAL A 18 -9.01 -66.70 9.12
N LEU A 19 -9.47 -65.92 8.13
CA LEU A 19 -9.05 -64.55 7.80
C LEU A 19 -7.65 -64.16 8.33
N GLN A 20 -6.63 -64.28 7.47
CA GLN A 20 -5.39 -63.53 7.65
C GLN A 20 -5.68 -62.04 7.53
N GLN A 21 -5.91 -61.42 8.68
CA GLN A 21 -6.01 -59.99 8.88
C GLN A 21 -4.65 -59.38 8.50
N LYS A 22 -4.58 -58.81 7.30
CA LYS A 22 -3.46 -58.00 6.83
C LYS A 22 -3.39 -56.79 7.76
N SER A 23 -2.40 -56.72 8.65
CA SER A 23 -2.16 -55.50 9.44
C SER A 23 -2.08 -54.31 8.47
N PRO A 24 -2.84 -53.23 8.69
CA PRO A 24 -2.66 -52.02 7.91
C PRO A 24 -1.25 -51.51 8.20
N LYS A 25 -0.45 -51.33 7.14
CA LYS A 25 0.79 -50.57 7.23
C LYS A 25 0.44 -49.23 7.87
N THR A 26 1.05 -48.95 9.02
CA THR A 26 1.03 -47.63 9.65
C THR A 26 1.38 -46.61 8.56
N PRO A 27 0.56 -45.57 8.32
CA PRO A 27 0.97 -44.53 7.39
C PRO A 27 2.24 -43.90 7.99
N ALA A 28 3.34 -43.98 7.24
CA ALA A 28 4.53 -43.22 7.55
C ALA A 28 4.10 -41.77 7.77
N SER A 29 4.44 -41.23 8.93
CA SER A 29 4.13 -39.85 9.30
C SER A 29 4.62 -38.92 8.19
N GLY A 30 3.71 -38.19 7.56
CA GLY A 30 3.97 -37.20 6.51
C GLY A 30 4.69 -35.95 7.02
N HIS A 31 5.73 -36.14 7.82
CA HIS A 31 6.66 -35.10 8.28
C HIS A 31 8.01 -35.17 7.55
N ASP A 32 8.07 -35.84 6.40
CA ASP A 32 9.11 -35.58 5.41
C ASP A 32 8.79 -34.27 4.72
N LYS A 33 9.22 -33.20 5.40
CA LYS A 33 9.40 -31.86 4.86
C LYS A 33 9.90 -31.96 3.43
N LEU A 34 9.12 -31.40 2.50
CA LEU A 34 9.62 -30.83 1.25
C LEU A 34 10.61 -29.71 1.61
N MET A 35 11.79 -30.07 2.11
CA MET A 35 12.95 -29.21 2.05
C MET A 35 13.42 -29.30 0.61
N ILE A 36 12.95 -28.37 -0.22
CA ILE A 36 13.65 -28.00 -1.44
C ILE A 36 15.08 -27.73 -0.98
N GLY A 37 16.00 -28.66 -1.27
CA GLY A 37 17.41 -28.47 -1.03
C GLY A 37 17.81 -27.21 -1.79
N GLN A 38 17.89 -26.08 -1.10
CA GLN A 38 18.43 -24.86 -1.66
C GLN A 38 19.91 -25.16 -1.93
N SER A 39 20.23 -25.61 -3.13
CA SER A 39 21.63 -25.70 -3.55
C SER A 39 22.24 -24.31 -3.33
N SER A 40 23.45 -24.24 -2.76
CA SER A 40 24.11 -22.96 -2.50
C SER A 40 24.18 -22.11 -3.77
N ALA A 41 24.32 -22.76 -4.94
CA ALA A 41 24.25 -22.13 -6.26
C ALA A 41 22.89 -21.45 -6.55
N GLY A 42 21.77 -22.06 -6.17
CA GLY A 42 20.44 -21.46 -6.31
C GLY A 42 20.26 -20.20 -5.44
N ILE A 43 20.83 -20.21 -4.24
CA ILE A 43 20.82 -19.03 -3.35
C ILE A 43 21.65 -17.90 -3.97
N TRP A 44 22.87 -18.19 -4.44
CA TRP A 44 23.72 -17.18 -5.08
C TRP A 44 23.08 -16.60 -6.34
N LEU A 45 22.47 -17.44 -7.17
CA LEU A 45 21.74 -17.00 -8.37
C LEU A 45 20.56 -16.09 -8.01
N ALA A 46 19.78 -16.45 -6.99
CA ALA A 46 18.68 -15.62 -6.51
C ALA A 46 19.18 -14.24 -6.02
N HIS A 47 20.27 -14.20 -5.24
CA HIS A 47 20.86 -12.94 -4.80
C HIS A 47 21.38 -12.10 -5.96
N ALA A 48 22.06 -12.73 -6.94
CA ALA A 48 22.55 -12.02 -8.13
C ALA A 48 21.41 -11.37 -8.92
N ILE A 49 20.30 -12.10 -9.12
CA ILE A 49 19.11 -11.58 -9.81
C ILE A 49 18.50 -10.41 -9.02
N LEU A 50 18.37 -10.55 -7.69
CA LEU A 50 17.81 -9.49 -6.84
C LEU A 50 18.69 -8.23 -6.85
N ILE A 51 20.02 -8.38 -6.74
CA ILE A 51 20.97 -7.26 -6.80
C ILE A 51 20.88 -6.57 -8.16
N LEU A 52 20.87 -7.33 -9.26
CA LEU A 52 20.72 -6.77 -10.60
C LEU A 52 19.40 -6.00 -10.74
N GLY A 53 18.29 -6.55 -10.22
CA GLY A 53 17.01 -5.87 -10.18
C GLY A 53 17.06 -4.55 -9.41
N VAL A 54 17.70 -4.54 -8.24
CA VAL A 54 17.89 -3.32 -7.45
C VAL A 54 18.73 -2.29 -8.21
N VAL A 55 19.82 -2.71 -8.85
CA VAL A 55 20.67 -1.81 -9.64
C VAL A 55 19.89 -1.19 -10.79
N ILE A 56 19.12 -1.99 -11.56
CA ILE A 56 18.32 -1.49 -12.68
C ILE A 56 17.28 -0.46 -12.22
N VAL A 57 16.59 -0.72 -11.10
CA VAL A 57 15.54 0.18 -10.58
C VAL A 57 16.13 1.43 -9.92
N ALA A 58 17.26 1.30 -9.21
CA ALA A 58 17.90 2.41 -8.51
C ALA A 58 18.72 3.30 -9.45
N PHE A 59 19.19 2.77 -10.59
CA PHE A 59 20.08 3.51 -11.49
C PHE A 59 19.48 4.82 -12.01
N PRO A 60 18.22 4.91 -12.50
CA PRO A 60 17.63 6.18 -12.91
C PRO A 60 17.56 7.20 -11.76
N ILE A 61 17.26 6.75 -10.54
CA ILE A 61 17.21 7.63 -9.35
C ILE A 61 18.60 8.15 -9.02
N TYR A 62 19.61 7.28 -9.07
CA TYR A 62 21.00 7.64 -8.89
C TYR A 62 21.47 8.62 -9.97
N TYR A 63 21.13 8.37 -11.23
CA TYR A 63 21.48 9.22 -12.36
C TYR A 63 20.84 10.62 -12.24
N THR A 64 19.56 10.69 -11.82
CA THR A 64 18.89 11.95 -11.48
C THR A 64 19.60 12.67 -10.32
N PHE A 65 20.05 11.94 -9.30
CA PHE A 65 20.81 12.52 -8.19
C PHE A 65 22.16 13.07 -8.66
N VAL A 66 22.89 12.33 -9.50
CA VAL A 66 24.14 12.82 -10.07
C VAL A 66 23.88 14.07 -10.92
N ALA A 67 22.88 14.03 -11.80
CA ALA A 67 22.50 15.19 -12.61
C ALA A 67 22.13 16.42 -11.76
N SER A 68 21.49 16.23 -10.60
CA SER A 68 21.13 17.34 -9.70
C SER A 68 22.33 18.04 -9.06
N THR A 69 23.52 17.43 -9.10
CA THR A 69 24.76 17.96 -8.53
C THR A 69 25.66 18.68 -9.54
N HIS A 70 25.26 18.73 -10.82
CA HIS A 70 26.02 19.32 -11.91
C HIS A 70 25.39 20.63 -12.41
N SER A 71 26.16 21.41 -13.17
CA SER A 71 25.65 22.61 -13.85
C SER A 71 24.78 22.25 -15.06
N LEU A 72 23.91 23.19 -15.48
CA LEU A 72 23.09 23.03 -16.70
C LEU A 72 23.95 22.67 -17.92
N GLN A 73 25.09 23.33 -18.09
CA GLN A 73 25.99 23.14 -19.23
C GLN A 73 26.56 21.72 -19.29
N THR A 74 26.82 21.12 -18.13
CA THR A 74 27.32 19.75 -18.01
C THR A 74 26.22 18.74 -18.35
N ILE A 75 24.99 18.99 -17.90
CA ILE A 75 23.83 18.14 -18.22
C ILE A 75 23.53 18.13 -19.72
N LEU A 76 23.68 19.28 -20.39
CA LEU A 76 23.41 19.43 -21.82
C LEU A 76 24.54 18.91 -22.73
N ARG A 77 25.66 18.42 -22.19
CA ARG A 77 26.80 17.90 -22.96
C ARG A 77 27.01 16.40 -22.70
N PRO A 78 26.44 15.51 -23.51
CA PRO A 78 26.66 14.08 -23.39
C PRO A 78 28.14 13.70 -23.58
N PRO A 79 28.65 12.68 -22.89
CA PRO A 79 27.96 11.88 -21.85
C PRO A 79 27.90 12.62 -20.50
N LEU A 80 26.77 12.47 -19.78
CA LEU A 80 26.68 12.97 -18.40
C LEU A 80 27.70 12.22 -17.52
N PRO A 81 28.43 12.92 -16.63
CA PRO A 81 29.25 12.25 -15.63
C PRO A 81 28.42 11.30 -14.77
N LEU A 82 29.01 10.16 -14.39
CA LEU A 82 28.39 9.19 -13.48
C LEU A 82 28.65 9.52 -12.01
N LEU A 83 29.53 10.47 -11.71
CA LEU A 83 29.87 10.87 -10.36
C LEU A 83 29.27 12.24 -10.01
N PRO A 84 28.93 12.49 -8.74
CA PRO A 84 28.43 13.79 -8.30
C PRO A 84 29.40 14.94 -8.64
N GLY A 85 28.82 16.07 -9.03
CA GLY A 85 29.51 17.31 -9.37
C GLY A 85 29.67 18.27 -8.19
N PRO A 86 30.39 19.39 -8.41
CA PRO A 86 30.69 20.37 -7.37
C PRO A 86 29.52 21.29 -7.01
N GLU A 87 28.47 21.35 -7.84
CA GLU A 87 27.34 22.29 -7.69
C GLU A 87 26.24 21.78 -6.77
N PHE A 88 26.48 20.71 -6.01
CA PHE A 88 25.49 20.13 -5.09
C PHE A 88 24.91 21.18 -4.14
N TRP A 89 25.75 21.91 -3.42
CA TRP A 89 25.27 22.88 -2.43
C TRP A 89 24.54 24.06 -3.09
N THR A 90 25.06 24.55 -4.20
CA THR A 90 24.46 25.63 -5.00
C THR A 90 23.05 25.26 -5.44
N ASN A 91 22.90 24.11 -6.12
CA ASN A 91 21.63 23.70 -6.70
C ASN A 91 20.56 23.40 -5.63
N TYR A 92 20.94 22.74 -4.53
CA TYR A 92 20.00 22.43 -3.44
C TYR A 92 19.61 23.66 -2.62
N SER A 93 20.57 24.54 -2.30
CA SER A 93 20.26 25.79 -1.59
C SER A 93 19.40 26.73 -2.44
N GLN A 94 19.66 26.82 -3.74
CA GLN A 94 18.84 27.58 -4.69
C GLN A 94 17.41 27.06 -4.75
N ALA A 95 17.22 25.75 -4.82
CA ALA A 95 15.89 25.13 -4.83
C ALA A 95 15.13 25.34 -3.50
N LEU A 96 15.82 25.24 -2.35
CA LEU A 96 15.21 25.36 -1.02
C LEU A 96 14.92 26.81 -0.61
N THR A 97 15.86 27.73 -0.85
CA THR A 97 15.76 29.13 -0.42
C THR A 97 15.07 30.03 -1.46
N GLY A 98 14.87 29.52 -2.68
CA GLY A 98 14.20 30.25 -3.75
C GLY A 98 15.02 31.41 -4.33
N GLY A 99 16.35 31.38 -4.19
CA GLY A 99 17.23 32.38 -4.81
C GLY A 99 17.02 32.43 -6.33
N GLY A 100 16.94 33.63 -6.91
CA GLY A 100 16.94 33.95 -8.36
C GLY A 100 15.93 33.28 -9.31
N THR A 101 15.34 32.14 -8.94
CA THR A 101 14.66 31.20 -9.84
C THR A 101 13.67 30.38 -9.03
N ARG A 102 12.75 31.10 -8.39
CA ARG A 102 11.58 30.50 -7.74
C ARG A 102 10.82 29.69 -8.78
N ILE A 103 10.51 28.44 -8.46
CA ILE A 103 9.82 27.52 -9.37
C ILE A 103 8.39 28.03 -9.55
N GLY A 104 8.13 28.72 -10.67
CA GLY A 104 6.86 29.43 -10.87
C GLY A 104 6.56 30.48 -9.79
N GLY A 105 7.58 31.09 -9.18
CA GLY A 105 7.40 32.06 -8.10
C GLY A 105 7.32 31.46 -6.68
N VAL A 106 7.42 30.13 -6.52
CA VAL A 106 7.25 29.44 -5.23
C VAL A 106 8.47 28.60 -4.87
N GLY A 107 8.79 28.55 -3.58
CA GLY A 107 9.90 27.73 -3.06
C GLY A 107 9.52 26.25 -2.95
N VAL A 108 10.50 25.34 -3.10
CA VAL A 108 10.25 23.89 -3.04
C VAL A 108 9.63 23.46 -1.71
N VAL A 109 9.96 24.14 -0.61
CA VAL A 109 9.39 23.84 0.72
C VAL A 109 7.88 23.99 0.73
N THR A 110 7.33 25.07 0.18
CA THR A 110 5.87 25.28 0.08
C THR A 110 5.22 24.19 -0.77
N LEU A 111 5.84 23.84 -1.90
CA LEU A 111 5.35 22.77 -2.78
C LEU A 111 5.31 21.41 -2.07
N LEU A 112 6.35 21.09 -1.30
CA LEU A 112 6.41 19.88 -0.48
C LEU A 112 5.36 19.89 0.63
N VAL A 113 5.17 21.01 1.31
CA VAL A 113 4.13 21.18 2.35
C VAL A 113 2.75 20.97 1.76
N ASN A 114 2.43 21.64 0.65
CA ASN A 114 1.13 21.50 -0.02
C ASN A 114 0.85 20.04 -0.40
N THR A 115 1.83 19.40 -1.02
CA THR A 115 1.73 17.99 -1.45
C THR A 115 1.57 17.06 -0.25
N THR A 116 2.31 17.32 0.84
CA THR A 116 2.24 16.52 2.07
C THR A 116 0.89 16.66 2.76
N VAL A 117 0.41 17.89 2.94
CA VAL A 117 -0.90 18.18 3.56
C VAL A 117 -2.02 17.54 2.75
N MET A 118 -1.97 17.69 1.42
CA MET A 118 -2.93 17.04 0.52
C MET A 118 -2.87 15.52 0.63
N ALA A 119 -1.69 14.91 0.52
CA ALA A 119 -1.53 13.46 0.54
C ALA A 119 -1.97 12.84 1.88
N LEU A 120 -1.58 13.46 3.01
CA LEU A 120 -2.00 13.03 4.35
C LEU A 120 -3.51 13.21 4.54
N GLY A 121 -4.06 14.36 4.16
CA GLY A 121 -5.49 14.63 4.26
C GLY A 121 -6.33 13.63 3.48
N ILE A 122 -5.91 13.31 2.25
CA ILE A 122 -6.56 12.28 1.42
C ILE A 122 -6.42 10.91 2.06
N ALA A 123 -5.23 10.49 2.47
CA ALA A 123 -4.99 9.16 3.02
C ALA A 123 -5.78 8.94 4.33
N ILE A 124 -5.67 9.88 5.27
CA ILE A 124 -6.33 9.81 6.58
C ILE A 124 -7.85 9.92 6.38
N GLY A 125 -8.32 10.89 5.59
CA GLY A 125 -9.74 11.07 5.32
C GLY A 125 -10.36 9.83 4.68
N LYS A 126 -9.69 9.25 3.66
CA LYS A 126 -10.11 8.00 3.03
C LYS A 126 -10.20 6.86 4.03
N ILE A 127 -9.20 6.67 4.88
CA ILE A 127 -9.20 5.60 5.89
C ILE A 127 -10.35 5.79 6.87
N VAL A 128 -10.50 7.00 7.44
CA VAL A 128 -11.53 7.31 8.44
C VAL A 128 -12.93 7.05 7.87
N ILE A 129 -13.24 7.58 6.69
CA ILE A 129 -14.56 7.38 6.07
C ILE A 129 -14.79 5.91 5.73
N SER A 130 -13.78 5.24 5.20
CA SER A 130 -13.91 3.87 4.73
C SER A 130 -14.05 2.86 5.86
N ILE A 131 -13.27 3.03 6.93
CA ILE A 131 -13.31 2.12 8.08
C ILE A 131 -14.63 2.25 8.84
N LEU A 132 -15.17 3.47 8.98
CA LEU A 132 -16.47 3.70 9.59
C LEU A 132 -17.61 3.14 8.72
N SER A 133 -17.52 3.32 7.40
CA SER A 133 -18.51 2.78 6.46
C SER A 133 -18.52 1.25 6.50
N ALA A 134 -17.35 0.62 6.46
CA ALA A 134 -17.22 -0.83 6.59
C ALA A 134 -17.72 -1.32 7.95
N TYR A 135 -17.41 -0.60 9.04
CA TYR A 135 -17.85 -0.93 10.39
C TYR A 135 -19.37 -0.97 10.49
N ALA A 136 -20.04 0.07 9.97
CA ALA A 136 -21.50 0.12 9.89
C ALA A 136 -22.08 -1.05 9.08
N ILE A 137 -21.54 -1.31 7.90
CA ILE A 137 -22.06 -2.33 6.97
C ILE A 137 -21.89 -3.76 7.51
N VAL A 138 -20.83 -4.05 8.25
CA VAL A 138 -20.57 -5.41 8.75
C VAL A 138 -21.26 -5.67 10.09
N PHE A 139 -21.08 -4.78 11.06
CA PHE A 139 -21.45 -5.07 12.45
C PHE A 139 -22.85 -4.60 12.85
N PHE A 140 -23.50 -3.77 12.04
CA PHE A 140 -24.85 -3.28 12.33
C PHE A 140 -25.88 -3.89 11.37
N ARG A 141 -27.08 -4.11 11.92
CA ARG A 141 -28.27 -4.51 11.17
C ARG A 141 -29.18 -3.30 11.07
N PHE A 142 -29.35 -2.76 9.86
CA PHE A 142 -30.22 -1.63 9.57
C PHE A 142 -30.89 -1.81 8.21
N PRO A 143 -32.07 -1.22 7.97
CA PRO A 143 -32.76 -1.34 6.69
C PRO A 143 -31.89 -0.80 5.54
N PHE A 144 -31.98 -1.43 4.36
CA PHE A 144 -31.24 -1.06 3.14
C PHE A 144 -29.71 -1.14 3.21
N ARG A 145 -29.14 -1.80 4.22
CA ARG A 145 -27.68 -1.99 4.38
C ARG A 145 -26.97 -2.45 3.10
N MET A 146 -27.55 -3.42 2.39
CA MET A 146 -26.98 -3.89 1.12
C MET A 146 -27.14 -2.89 -0.01
N THR A 147 -28.23 -2.12 -0.05
CA THR A 147 -28.40 -1.03 -1.00
C THR A 147 -27.31 0.03 -0.84
N PHE A 148 -27.06 0.50 0.39
CA PHE A 148 -25.97 1.45 0.65
C PHE A 148 -24.60 0.90 0.26
N PHE A 149 -24.33 -0.37 0.56
CA PHE A 149 -23.08 -1.00 0.12
C PHE A 149 -22.94 -1.01 -1.41
N TRP A 150 -23.99 -1.39 -2.14
CA TRP A 150 -23.97 -1.38 -3.60
C TRP A 150 -23.89 0.01 -4.20
N VAL A 151 -24.51 1.02 -3.58
CA VAL A 151 -24.36 2.44 -3.98
C VAL A 151 -22.93 2.91 -3.81
N ILE A 152 -22.23 2.52 -2.73
CA ILE A 152 -20.80 2.81 -2.59
C ILE A 152 -20.02 2.08 -3.69
N PHE A 153 -20.29 0.79 -3.89
CA PHE A 153 -19.54 -0.04 -4.83
C PHE A 153 -19.69 0.40 -6.30
N ILE A 154 -20.89 0.80 -6.73
CA ILE A 154 -21.15 1.26 -8.11
C ILE A 154 -20.37 2.54 -8.44
N THR A 155 -19.92 3.31 -7.44
CA THR A 155 -19.05 4.46 -7.69
C THR A 155 -17.68 4.07 -8.26
N LEU A 156 -17.28 2.80 -8.20
CA LEU A 156 -16.07 2.31 -8.89
C LEU A 156 -16.26 2.20 -10.40
N MET A 157 -17.50 2.09 -10.88
CA MET A 157 -17.79 1.90 -12.31
C MET A 157 -17.79 3.19 -13.10
N LEU A 158 -17.87 4.34 -12.43
CA LEU A 158 -17.91 5.63 -13.10
C LEU A 158 -16.47 6.16 -13.28
N PRO A 159 -16.01 6.37 -14.52
CA PRO A 159 -14.67 6.85 -14.81
C PRO A 159 -14.43 8.24 -14.22
N VAL A 160 -13.16 8.51 -13.87
CA VAL A 160 -12.76 9.76 -13.21
C VAL A 160 -13.07 10.97 -14.10
N GLU A 161 -12.88 10.82 -15.41
CA GLU A 161 -13.08 11.85 -16.43
C GLU A 161 -14.53 12.34 -16.51
N VAL A 162 -15.50 11.46 -16.24
CA VAL A 162 -16.94 11.82 -16.30
C VAL A 162 -17.37 12.56 -15.03
N ARG A 163 -16.78 12.26 -13.88
CA ARG A 163 -17.14 12.90 -12.60
C ARG A 163 -16.35 14.18 -12.30
N ILE A 164 -15.20 14.38 -12.93
CA ILE A 164 -14.28 15.47 -12.54
C ILE A 164 -14.88 16.86 -12.74
N LEU A 165 -15.62 17.10 -13.83
CA LEU A 165 -16.25 18.39 -14.10
C LEU A 165 -17.39 18.70 -13.12
N PRO A 166 -18.35 17.78 -12.85
CA PRO A 166 -19.33 17.97 -11.79
C PRO A 166 -18.69 18.24 -10.42
N THR A 167 -17.66 17.45 -10.04
CA THR A 167 -16.98 17.64 -8.76
C THR A 167 -16.27 18.98 -8.67
N TYR A 168 -15.60 19.42 -9.75
CA TYR A 168 -15.00 20.74 -9.83
C TYR A 168 -16.04 21.84 -9.66
N LYS A 169 -17.18 21.75 -10.37
CA LYS A 169 -18.27 22.72 -10.25
C LYS A 169 -18.80 22.83 -8.81
N VAL A 170 -18.96 21.71 -8.11
CA VAL A 170 -19.36 21.74 -6.68
C VAL A 170 -18.32 22.47 -5.84
N MET A 171 -17.01 22.31 -6.09
CA MET A 171 -15.98 23.06 -5.37
C MET A 171 -16.00 24.56 -5.67
N VAL A 172 -16.29 24.95 -6.91
CA VAL A 172 -16.51 26.35 -7.29
C VAL A 172 -17.70 26.92 -6.53
N ASP A 173 -18.85 26.24 -6.60
CA ASP A 173 -20.11 26.69 -6.00
C ASP A 173 -20.01 26.78 -4.47
N LEU A 174 -19.18 25.95 -3.84
CA LEU A 174 -18.88 26.00 -2.39
C LEU A 174 -17.76 26.99 -2.02
N GLY A 175 -17.10 27.64 -3.00
CA GLY A 175 -15.99 28.55 -2.75
C GLY A 175 -14.73 27.87 -2.20
N LEU A 176 -14.53 26.57 -2.48
CA LEU A 176 -13.42 25.76 -1.97
C LEU A 176 -12.23 25.69 -2.96
N ILE A 177 -12.31 26.35 -4.11
CA ILE A 177 -11.21 26.48 -5.06
C ILE A 177 -10.04 27.23 -4.42
N ASP A 178 -8.82 26.80 -4.76
CA ASP A 178 -7.57 27.36 -4.23
C ASP A 178 -7.41 27.20 -2.71
N THR A 179 -7.98 26.12 -2.15
CA THR A 179 -7.88 25.79 -0.72
C THR A 179 -7.45 24.34 -0.49
N TYR A 180 -6.91 24.05 0.69
CA TYR A 180 -6.65 22.68 1.13
C TYR A 180 -7.92 21.82 1.18
N ALA A 181 -9.06 22.41 1.56
CA ALA A 181 -10.33 21.69 1.59
C ALA A 181 -10.74 21.23 0.17
N GLY A 182 -10.61 22.10 -0.83
CA GLY A 182 -10.86 21.74 -2.24
C GLY A 182 -9.89 20.67 -2.77
N LEU A 183 -8.64 20.67 -2.31
CA LEU A 183 -7.65 19.64 -2.66
C LEU A 183 -7.97 18.26 -2.04
N ILE A 184 -8.55 18.25 -0.84
CA ILE A 184 -8.66 17.04 -0.01
C ILE A 184 -10.06 16.44 -0.06
N VAL A 185 -11.10 17.21 0.29
CA VAL A 185 -12.44 16.71 0.64
C VAL A 185 -13.09 15.90 -0.49
N PRO A 186 -13.04 16.30 -1.77
CA PRO A 186 -13.68 15.53 -2.83
C PRO A 186 -13.06 14.15 -3.06
N LEU A 187 -11.83 13.95 -2.59
CA LEU A 187 -11.07 12.73 -2.77
C LEU A 187 -11.14 11.80 -1.57
N ILE A 188 -11.76 12.16 -0.44
CA ILE A 188 -11.77 11.30 0.77
C ILE A 188 -12.77 10.14 0.69
N ALA A 189 -13.73 10.17 -0.22
CA ALA A 189 -14.61 9.03 -0.43
C ALA A 189 -13.87 7.93 -1.20
N SER A 190 -13.85 6.70 -0.68
CA SER A 190 -13.19 5.57 -1.35
C SER A 190 -13.98 4.27 -1.21
N ALA A 191 -14.60 3.85 -2.31
CA ALA A 191 -15.27 2.56 -2.39
C ALA A 191 -14.28 1.38 -2.29
N THR A 192 -13.09 1.50 -2.88
CA THR A 192 -12.05 0.47 -2.79
C THR A 192 -11.59 0.26 -1.34
N ALA A 193 -11.26 1.33 -0.62
CA ALA A 193 -10.84 1.20 0.78
C ALA A 193 -11.99 0.70 1.67
N THR A 194 -13.23 1.14 1.42
CA THR A 194 -14.42 0.63 2.13
C THR A 194 -14.59 -0.86 1.91
N LEU A 195 -14.42 -1.32 0.67
CA LEU A 195 -14.51 -2.74 0.35
C LEU A 195 -13.40 -3.55 1.02
N LEU A 196 -12.16 -3.07 0.99
CA LEU A 196 -11.02 -3.78 1.61
C LEU A 196 -11.21 -3.90 3.13
N PHE A 197 -11.61 -2.83 3.82
CA PHE A 197 -11.97 -2.90 5.23
C PHE A 197 -13.15 -3.84 5.48
N ARG A 198 -14.17 -3.81 4.61
CA ARG A 198 -15.31 -4.73 4.73
C ARG A 198 -14.87 -6.18 4.60
N GLN A 199 -13.99 -6.51 3.65
CA GLN A 199 -13.51 -7.88 3.49
C GLN A 199 -12.75 -8.34 4.72
N PHE A 200 -11.88 -7.49 5.27
CA PHE A 200 -11.19 -7.79 6.53
C PHE A 200 -12.18 -7.94 7.70
N PHE A 201 -13.16 -7.04 7.85
CA PHE A 201 -14.13 -7.11 8.94
C PHE A 201 -15.01 -8.36 8.90
N MET A 202 -15.29 -8.88 7.70
CA MET A 202 -16.02 -10.14 7.52
C MET A 202 -15.22 -11.37 7.96
N THR A 203 -13.89 -11.29 8.12
CA THR A 203 -13.08 -12.40 8.67
C THR A 203 -13.00 -12.38 10.19
N ILE A 204 -13.50 -11.33 10.84
CA ILE A 204 -13.48 -11.20 12.31
C ILE A 204 -14.61 -12.05 12.89
N PRO A 205 -14.33 -13.00 13.82
CA PRO A 205 -15.35 -13.85 14.41
C PRO A 205 -16.45 -13.04 15.11
N GLY A 206 -17.71 -13.40 14.86
CA GLY A 206 -18.87 -12.77 15.51
C GLY A 206 -18.85 -12.91 17.03
N GLU A 207 -18.22 -13.97 17.55
CA GLU A 207 -18.01 -14.25 18.98
C GLU A 207 -17.33 -13.09 19.72
N LEU A 208 -16.42 -12.34 19.06
CA LEU A 208 -15.78 -11.18 19.67
C LEU A 208 -16.77 -10.04 19.95
N VAL A 209 -17.77 -9.90 19.09
CA VAL A 209 -18.85 -8.90 19.27
C VAL A 209 -19.78 -9.32 20.40
N GLU A 210 -20.07 -10.62 20.49
CA GLU A 210 -20.91 -11.19 21.54
C GLU A 210 -20.22 -11.09 22.91
N ALA A 211 -18.95 -11.48 23.00
CA ALA A 211 -18.14 -11.36 24.21
C ALA A 211 -18.05 -9.89 24.67
N ALA A 212 -17.73 -8.96 23.77
CA ALA A 212 -17.68 -7.54 24.09
C ALA A 212 -19.04 -7.02 24.61
N ARG A 213 -20.16 -7.51 24.07
CA ARG A 213 -21.50 -7.15 24.54
C ARG A 213 -21.81 -7.71 25.93
N VAL A 214 -21.38 -8.94 26.23
CA VAL A 214 -21.48 -9.54 27.57
C VAL A 214 -20.70 -8.72 28.60
N ASP A 215 -19.52 -8.20 28.20
CA ASP A 215 -18.69 -7.28 29.01
C ASP A 215 -19.24 -5.84 29.08
N GLY A 216 -20.45 -5.58 28.55
CA GLY A 216 -21.09 -4.27 28.55
C GLY A 216 -20.43 -3.24 27.63
N ALA A 217 -19.56 -3.66 26.69
CA ALA A 217 -18.94 -2.76 25.74
C ALA A 217 -19.94 -2.30 24.67
N GLY A 218 -20.19 -0.98 24.61
CA GLY A 218 -20.98 -0.37 23.54
C GLY A 218 -20.25 -0.38 22.20
N PRO A 219 -20.92 0.00 21.09
CA PRO A 219 -20.35 -0.10 19.74
C PRO A 219 -19.08 0.73 19.53
N TRP A 220 -18.99 1.93 20.13
CA TRP A 220 -17.78 2.73 20.04
C TRP A 220 -16.61 2.12 20.82
N ARG A 221 -16.90 1.49 21.95
CA ARG A 221 -15.89 0.78 22.75
C ARG A 221 -15.35 -0.44 22.00
N PHE A 222 -16.23 -1.26 21.43
CA PHE A 222 -15.82 -2.35 20.53
C PHE A 222 -14.96 -1.84 19.36
N PHE A 223 -15.36 -0.72 18.76
CA PHE A 223 -14.61 -0.12 17.65
C PHE A 223 -13.18 0.27 18.05
N PHE A 224 -13.00 1.05 19.12
CA PHE A 224 -11.68 1.56 19.51
C PHE A 224 -10.81 0.51 20.23
N ASP A 225 -11.40 -0.33 21.07
CA ASP A 225 -10.65 -1.23 21.94
C ASP A 225 -10.32 -2.56 21.26
N ILE A 226 -11.14 -3.01 20.30
CA ILE A 226 -11.00 -4.34 19.66
C ILE A 226 -10.76 -4.18 18.15
N LEU A 227 -11.69 -3.55 17.43
CA LEU A 227 -11.66 -3.55 15.98
C LEU A 227 -10.50 -2.75 15.40
N LEU A 228 -10.27 -1.54 15.90
CA LEU A 228 -9.21 -0.65 15.41
C LEU A 228 -7.80 -1.24 15.65
N PRO A 229 -7.47 -1.84 16.81
CA PRO A 229 -6.22 -2.56 17.03
C PRO A 229 -6.02 -3.74 16.09
N LEU A 230 -7.04 -4.57 15.87
CA LEU A 230 -6.99 -5.68 14.92
C LEU A 230 -6.76 -5.20 13.48
N SER A 231 -7.20 -3.98 13.16
CA SER A 231 -7.09 -3.39 11.83
C SER A 231 -5.75 -2.71 11.55
N ARG A 232 -4.82 -2.62 12.52
CA ARG A 232 -3.61 -1.78 12.40
C ARG A 232 -2.75 -2.12 11.19
N THR A 233 -2.57 -3.39 10.87
CA THR A 233 -1.79 -3.85 9.71
C THR A 233 -2.46 -3.46 8.39
N ASN A 234 -3.78 -3.65 8.30
CA ASN A 234 -4.59 -3.22 7.14
C ASN A 234 -4.60 -1.70 6.98
N ILE A 235 -4.73 -0.94 8.07
CA ILE A 235 -4.67 0.52 8.09
C ILE A 235 -3.30 0.99 7.58
N ALA A 236 -2.21 0.40 8.05
CA ALA A 236 -0.85 0.76 7.62
C ALA A 236 -0.63 0.48 6.12
N ALA A 237 -1.07 -0.70 5.65
CA ALA A 237 -0.96 -1.06 4.23
C ALA A 237 -1.77 -0.11 3.33
N LEU A 238 -3.03 0.17 3.71
CA LEU A 238 -3.87 1.12 2.98
C LEU A 238 -3.31 2.55 3.06
N PHE A 239 -2.77 2.96 4.20
CA PHE A 239 -2.19 4.29 4.35
C PHE A 239 -1.08 4.54 3.34
N VAL A 240 -0.15 3.60 3.15
CA VAL A 240 0.93 3.75 2.17
C VAL A 240 0.36 3.92 0.75
N ILE A 241 -0.56 3.05 0.34
CA ILE A 241 -1.17 3.10 -1.00
C ILE A 241 -1.93 4.41 -1.21
N LEU A 242 -2.73 4.83 -0.22
CA LEU A 242 -3.56 6.03 -0.31
C LEU A 242 -2.75 7.32 -0.18
N PHE A 243 -1.65 7.30 0.58
CA PHE A 243 -0.69 8.39 0.66
C PHE A 243 0.00 8.58 -0.69
N ILE A 244 0.54 7.51 -1.29
CA ILE A 244 1.15 7.57 -2.62
C ILE A 244 0.13 8.06 -3.65
N TYR A 245 -1.11 7.54 -3.61
CA TYR A 245 -2.19 8.02 -4.46
C TYR A 245 -2.39 9.54 -4.36
N GLY A 246 -2.45 10.07 -3.13
CA GLY A 246 -2.61 11.50 -2.88
C GLY A 246 -1.39 12.33 -3.32
N TRP A 247 -0.18 11.80 -3.06
CA TRP A 247 1.10 12.42 -3.40
C TRP A 247 1.29 12.60 -4.90
N THR A 248 0.90 11.58 -5.68
CA THR A 248 1.07 11.59 -7.15
C THR A 248 -0.11 12.24 -7.88
N GLN A 249 -1.03 12.91 -7.17
CA GLN A 249 -2.14 13.59 -7.83
C GLN A 249 -1.63 14.78 -8.67
N TYR A 250 -2.06 14.78 -9.93
CA TYR A 250 -1.74 15.85 -10.87
C TYR A 250 -3.00 16.54 -11.38
N LEU A 251 -3.92 15.78 -11.99
CA LEU A 251 -5.07 16.34 -12.70
C LEU A 251 -6.01 17.13 -11.79
N TRP A 252 -6.34 16.60 -10.60
CA TRP A 252 -7.25 17.27 -9.68
C TRP A 252 -6.69 18.59 -9.12
N PRO A 253 -5.47 18.61 -8.54
CA PRO A 253 -4.81 19.85 -8.14
C PRO A 253 -4.75 20.88 -9.27
N LEU A 254 -4.42 20.46 -10.48
CA LEU A 254 -4.28 21.36 -11.62
C LEU A 254 -5.58 22.12 -11.94
N LEU A 255 -6.73 21.48 -11.72
CA LEU A 255 -8.04 22.10 -11.96
C LEU A 255 -8.49 22.98 -10.81
N VAL A 256 -8.16 22.61 -9.56
CA VAL A 256 -8.75 23.22 -8.35
C VAL A 256 -7.86 24.30 -7.72
N THR A 257 -6.63 24.50 -8.19
CA THR A 257 -5.71 25.54 -7.69
C THR A 257 -5.47 26.60 -8.75
N ASN A 258 -5.51 27.87 -8.35
CA ASN A 258 -5.27 29.02 -9.22
C ASN A 258 -3.97 29.75 -8.87
N SER A 259 -3.63 29.84 -7.58
CA SER A 259 -2.41 30.50 -7.12
C SER A 259 -1.22 29.56 -7.21
N ASN A 260 -0.04 30.11 -7.51
CA ASN A 260 1.17 29.28 -7.52
C ASN A 260 1.50 28.75 -6.12
N ASP A 261 1.13 29.49 -5.06
CA ASP A 261 1.37 29.12 -3.67
C ASP A 261 0.56 27.89 -3.23
N MET A 262 -0.48 27.50 -3.97
CA MET A 262 -1.25 26.27 -3.76
C MET A 262 -0.84 25.11 -4.68
N ASN A 263 0.13 25.31 -5.58
CA ASN A 263 0.62 24.23 -6.43
C ASN A 263 1.19 23.07 -5.60
N THR A 264 0.98 21.85 -6.06
CA THR A 264 1.71 20.67 -5.58
C THR A 264 3.05 20.55 -6.29
N ILE A 265 3.96 19.75 -5.73
CA ILE A 265 5.29 19.52 -6.31
C ILE A 265 5.20 18.85 -7.69
N VAL A 266 4.19 18.03 -7.93
CA VAL A 266 3.95 17.37 -9.23
C VAL A 266 3.53 18.40 -10.28
N ILE A 267 2.66 19.36 -9.94
CA ILE A 267 2.33 20.48 -10.83
C ILE A 267 3.58 21.32 -11.12
N ALA A 268 4.33 21.65 -10.08
CA ALA A 268 5.52 22.48 -10.20
C ALA A 268 6.57 21.85 -11.13
N LEU A 269 6.88 20.56 -10.94
CA LEU A 269 7.79 19.82 -11.81
C LEU A 269 7.34 19.87 -13.28
N ARG A 270 6.03 19.75 -13.54
CA ARG A 270 5.49 19.86 -14.90
C ARG A 270 5.63 21.28 -15.46
N LYS A 271 5.42 22.31 -14.64
CA LYS A 271 5.59 23.74 -15.01
C LYS A 271 7.06 24.12 -15.26
N MET A 272 8.02 23.43 -14.64
CA MET A 272 9.46 23.67 -14.83
C MET A 272 9.98 23.23 -16.20
N ILE A 273 9.31 22.26 -16.82
CA ILE A 273 9.67 21.75 -18.14
C ILE A 273 8.95 22.62 -19.16
N SER A 274 9.67 23.57 -19.78
CA SER A 274 9.09 24.40 -20.83
C SER A 274 8.95 23.60 -22.12
N PHE A 275 7.79 23.71 -22.77
CA PHE A 275 7.53 23.17 -24.10
C PHE A 275 7.74 24.20 -25.21
N ALA A 276 8.03 25.46 -24.87
CA ALA A 276 8.16 26.58 -25.79
C ALA A 276 9.50 27.27 -25.58
N ASP A 277 10.56 26.78 -26.25
CA ASP A 277 11.90 27.36 -26.48
C ASP A 277 12.62 28.11 -25.34
N ALA A 278 12.14 28.00 -24.10
CA ALA A 278 12.76 28.57 -22.91
C ALA A 278 13.75 27.57 -22.33
N ASP A 279 14.91 28.09 -21.90
CA ASP A 279 15.97 27.29 -21.29
C ASP A 279 15.47 26.60 -20.01
N THR A 280 15.12 25.33 -20.15
CA THR A 280 14.73 24.49 -19.02
C THR A 280 15.95 24.27 -18.14
N GLN A 281 15.85 24.70 -16.88
CA GLN A 281 16.91 24.56 -15.89
C GLN A 281 16.95 23.13 -15.35
N TRP A 282 17.44 22.19 -16.18
CA TRP A 282 17.45 20.76 -15.88
C TRP A 282 18.09 20.40 -14.54
N HIS A 283 19.18 21.08 -14.15
CA HIS A 283 19.81 20.88 -12.83
C HIS A 283 18.82 21.10 -11.67
N LEU A 284 17.99 22.15 -11.73
CA LEU A 284 16.96 22.41 -10.71
C LEU A 284 15.76 21.45 -10.83
N VAL A 285 15.39 21.03 -12.05
CA VAL A 285 14.36 19.99 -12.25
C VAL A 285 14.80 18.69 -11.56
N MET A 286 16.07 18.31 -11.70
CA MET A 286 16.64 17.11 -11.07
C MET A 286 16.68 17.24 -9.54
N VAL A 287 17.10 18.39 -8.99
CA VAL A 287 17.01 18.65 -7.53
C VAL A 287 15.59 18.51 -7.04
N THR A 288 14.64 19.16 -7.70
CA THR A 288 13.22 19.14 -7.31
C THR A 288 12.65 17.73 -7.40
N SER A 289 13.08 16.93 -8.38
CA SER A 289 12.69 15.53 -8.54
C SER A 289 13.21 14.66 -7.39
N ILE A 290 14.47 14.85 -6.98
CA ILE A 290 15.03 14.16 -5.80
C ILE A 290 14.25 14.53 -4.55
N LEU A 291 14.02 15.82 -4.32
CA LEU A 291 13.26 16.28 -3.15
C LEU A 291 11.81 15.77 -3.14
N ALA A 292 11.18 15.63 -4.31
CA ALA A 292 9.83 15.10 -4.44
C ALA A 292 9.69 13.61 -4.08
N ILE A 293 10.75 12.83 -4.24
CA ILE A 293 10.75 11.38 -3.97
C ILE A 293 11.00 11.08 -2.47
N ILE A 294 11.64 11.99 -1.73
CA ILE A 294 12.01 11.77 -0.32
C ILE A 294 10.78 11.44 0.56
N PRO A 295 9.68 12.21 0.57
CA PRO A 295 8.59 11.96 1.51
C PRO A 295 7.87 10.62 1.30
N PRO A 296 7.55 10.19 0.07
CA PRO A 296 7.04 8.83 -0.17
C PRO A 296 8.00 7.73 0.30
N ILE A 297 9.31 7.86 0.07
CA ILE A 297 10.30 6.88 0.56
C ILE A 297 10.26 6.82 2.08
N VAL A 298 10.27 7.97 2.77
CA VAL A 298 10.21 8.03 4.24
C VAL A 298 8.95 7.33 4.75
N VAL A 299 7.79 7.57 4.14
CA VAL A 299 6.54 6.90 4.50
C VAL A 299 6.64 5.39 4.30
N VAL A 300 7.11 4.92 3.15
CA VAL A 300 7.25 3.48 2.87
C VAL A 300 8.22 2.81 3.85
N VAL A 301 9.39 3.41 4.08
CA VAL A 301 10.43 2.88 4.99
C VAL A 301 9.94 2.89 6.44
N ALA A 302 9.22 3.92 6.87
CA ALA A 302 8.61 3.94 8.19
C ALA A 302 7.54 2.84 8.34
N MET A 303 6.75 2.61 7.28
CA MET A 303 5.61 1.69 7.32
C MET A 303 5.96 0.22 7.05
N GLN A 304 7.14 -0.09 6.49
CA GLN A 304 7.56 -1.44 6.08
C GLN A 304 7.45 -2.49 7.20
N ARG A 305 7.70 -2.11 8.45
CA ARG A 305 7.65 -3.04 9.60
C ARG A 305 6.25 -3.59 9.84
N TRP A 306 5.20 -2.79 9.63
CA TRP A 306 3.81 -3.26 9.75
C TRP A 306 3.39 -4.10 8.55
N PHE A 307 3.93 -3.80 7.36
CA PHE A 307 3.70 -4.60 6.15
C PHE A 307 4.28 -6.01 6.31
N VAL A 308 5.53 -6.12 6.76
CA VAL A 308 6.19 -7.42 7.03
C VAL A 308 5.44 -8.22 8.09
N LYS A 309 5.00 -7.57 9.18
CA LYS A 309 4.20 -8.25 10.22
C LYS A 309 2.88 -8.80 9.67
N GLY A 310 2.17 -8.03 8.85
CA GLY A 310 0.90 -8.47 8.25
C GLY A 310 1.04 -9.68 7.32
N LEU A 311 2.16 -9.78 6.60
CA LEU A 311 2.45 -10.95 5.75
C LEU A 311 2.79 -12.20 6.55
N VAL A 312 3.55 -12.06 7.64
CA VAL A 312 3.99 -13.18 8.48
C VAL A 312 2.87 -13.71 9.39
N GLU A 313 1.93 -12.86 9.82
CA GLU A 313 0.77 -13.28 10.62
C GLU A 313 -0.31 -14.01 9.80
N SER A 314 -0.37 -13.80 8.48
CA SER A 314 -1.31 -14.52 7.60
C SER A 314 -0.92 -15.99 7.37
N GLU A 315 0.30 -16.41 7.73
CA GLU A 315 0.79 -17.79 7.57
C GLU A 315 0.63 -18.65 8.85
N LYS A 316 0.02 -18.13 9.92
CA LYS A 316 -0.24 -18.86 11.17
C LYS A 316 -1.73 -19.05 11.41
#